data_AF-A0A2A3EUJ1-F1
#
_entry.id   AF-A0A2A3EUJ1-F1
#
_cell.length_a   1.000
_cell.length_b   1.000
_cell.length_c   1.000
_cell.angle_alpha   90.00
_cell.angle_beta   90.00
_cell.angle_gamma   90.00
#
_symmetry.space_group_name_H-M   'P 1'
#
loop_
_entity.id
_entity.type
_entity.pdbx_description
1 polymer ?
#
loop_
_entity_poly.entity_id
_entity_poly.type
_entity_poly.pdbx_seq_one_letter_code
_entity_poly.pdbx_strand_id
1 'polypeptide(L)'
;MTPGWPAWDLETALWALPGIGQTKATKLIARKRPRLYPIWDSVVSQVLGTERAHLNPVREALRADDRALHHRLLSIREEAGLPEEISALRVFDVIAWMDGKNRGLGERSDQER
;
A
#
# COMPACT_ATOMS: atom_id res chain seq x y z
N MET A 1 4.97 4.63 -12.16
CA MET A 1 5.62 5.95 -12.07
C MET A 1 6.72 6.00 -13.12
N THR A 2 7.06 7.19 -13.61
CA THR A 2 8.10 7.41 -14.62
C THR A 2 9.35 8.02 -13.97
N PRO A 3 10.54 7.88 -14.58
CA PRO A 3 11.74 8.60 -14.16
C PRO A 3 11.51 10.11 -14.02
N GLY A 4 12.16 10.74 -13.05
CA GLY A 4 12.02 12.18 -12.75
C GLY A 4 10.79 12.56 -11.92
N TRP A 5 9.96 11.60 -11.50
CA TRP A 5 8.95 11.84 -10.48
C TRP A 5 9.59 11.71 -9.08
N PRO A 6 9.41 12.64 -8.13
CA PRO A 6 10.15 12.64 -6.86
C PRO A 6 10.02 11.33 -6.04
N ALA A 7 8.88 10.67 -6.17
CA ALA A 7 8.61 9.39 -5.55
C ALA A 7 9.42 8.23 -6.18
N TRP A 8 9.59 8.26 -7.51
CA TRP A 8 10.45 7.34 -8.25
C TRP A 8 11.91 7.57 -7.86
N ASP A 9 12.36 8.83 -7.83
CA ASP A 9 13.73 9.18 -7.45
C ASP A 9 14.05 8.72 -6.01
N LEU A 10 13.09 8.89 -5.08
CA LEU A 10 13.22 8.41 -3.70
C LEU A 10 13.34 6.88 -3.63
N GLU A 11 12.50 6.15 -4.36
CA GLU A 11 12.55 4.69 -4.40
C GLU A 11 13.88 4.19 -4.98
N THR A 12 14.33 4.78 -6.09
CA THR A 12 15.62 4.47 -6.72
C THR A 12 16.79 4.77 -5.79
N ALA A 13 16.78 5.91 -5.10
CA ALA A 13 17.81 6.27 -4.13
C ALA A 13 17.86 5.28 -2.94
N LEU A 14 16.71 4.77 -2.49
CA LEU A 14 16.67 3.75 -1.44
C LEU A 14 17.22 2.40 -1.90
N TRP A 15 16.95 1.97 -3.15
CA TRP A 15 17.52 0.72 -3.70
C TRP A 15 19.03 0.76 -3.86
N ALA A 16 19.61 1.95 -4.06
CA ALA A 16 21.05 2.11 -4.17
C ALA A 16 21.78 1.90 -2.84
N LEU A 17 21.07 1.83 -1.69
CA LEU A 17 21.68 1.61 -0.38
C LEU A 17 22.02 0.13 -0.16
N PRO A 18 23.21 -0.19 0.36
CA PRO A 18 23.59 -1.56 0.71
C PRO A 18 22.56 -2.23 1.63
N GLY A 19 22.08 -3.42 1.25
CA GLY A 19 21.13 -4.20 2.05
C GLY A 19 19.67 -3.76 1.96
N ILE A 20 19.32 -2.77 1.11
CA ILE A 20 17.96 -2.30 0.87
C ILE A 20 17.47 -2.76 -0.50
N GLY A 21 16.77 -3.90 -0.53
CA GLY A 21 16.06 -4.36 -1.72
C GLY A 21 14.69 -3.69 -1.90
N GLN A 22 14.01 -4.01 -3.01
CA GLN A 22 12.74 -3.41 -3.40
C GLN A 22 11.68 -3.40 -2.30
N THR A 23 11.44 -4.55 -1.67
CA THR A 23 10.47 -4.68 -0.56
C THR A 23 10.81 -3.79 0.64
N LYS A 24 12.10 -3.63 0.97
CA LYS A 24 12.52 -2.78 2.10
C LYS A 24 12.30 -1.31 1.78
N ALA A 25 12.67 -0.88 0.58
CA ALA A 25 12.48 0.51 0.15
C ALA A 25 10.99 0.92 0.12
N THR A 26 10.12 0.12 -0.50
CA THR A 26 8.68 0.43 -0.56
C THR A 26 8.06 0.47 0.83
N LYS A 27 8.41 -0.47 1.72
CA LYS A 27 7.96 -0.45 3.13
C LYS A 27 8.48 0.77 3.90
N LEU A 28 9.73 1.19 3.67
CA LEU A 28 10.28 2.41 4.29
C LEU A 28 9.52 3.65 3.82
N ILE A 29 9.24 3.78 2.52
CA ILE A 29 8.45 4.90 1.98
C ILE A 29 7.04 4.87 2.56
N ALA A 30 6.37 3.72 2.53
CA ALA A 30 5.03 3.58 3.11
C ALA A 30 5.02 3.99 4.59
N ARG A 31 6.04 3.63 5.38
CA ARG A 31 6.11 3.98 6.81
C ARG A 31 6.43 5.45 7.07
N LYS A 32 7.31 6.07 6.28
CA LYS A 32 7.80 7.45 6.48
C LYS A 32 7.00 8.51 5.72
N ARG A 33 6.32 8.10 4.64
CA ARG A 33 5.46 8.93 3.79
C ARG A 33 4.11 8.21 3.58
N PRO A 34 3.27 8.10 4.63
CA PRO A 34 2.07 7.26 4.61
C PRO A 34 0.94 7.74 3.67
N ARG A 35 1.13 8.89 3.04
CA ARG A 35 0.23 9.43 2.01
C ARG A 35 0.72 9.14 0.57
N LEU A 36 1.90 8.53 0.42
CA LEU A 36 2.59 8.38 -0.88
C LEU A 36 2.56 6.96 -1.44
N TYR A 37 2.93 5.95 -0.65
CA TYR A 37 3.02 4.54 -1.09
C TYR A 37 2.05 3.66 -0.31
N PRO A 38 1.27 2.78 -0.96
CA PRO A 38 0.54 1.72 -0.28
C PRO A 38 1.50 0.75 0.40
N ILE A 39 1.02 0.01 1.40
CA ILE A 39 1.81 -1.02 2.05
C ILE A 39 1.85 -2.24 1.13
N TRP A 40 3.03 -2.54 0.61
CA TRP A 40 3.24 -3.77 -0.16
C TRP A 40 3.64 -4.93 0.76
N ASP A 41 2.71 -5.83 0.98
CA ASP A 41 2.93 -7.14 1.59
C ASP A 41 2.21 -8.24 0.79
N SER A 42 2.58 -9.50 1.05
CA SER A 42 2.09 -10.65 0.30
C SER A 42 0.57 -10.85 0.43
N VAL A 43 0.00 -10.63 1.61
CA VAL A 43 -1.44 -10.74 1.86
C VAL A 43 -2.17 -9.66 1.07
N VAL A 44 -1.78 -8.39 1.23
CA VAL A 44 -2.42 -7.27 0.52
C VAL A 44 -2.27 -7.40 -0.99
N SER A 45 -1.10 -7.80 -1.49
CA SER A 45 -0.91 -7.98 -2.94
C SER A 45 -1.80 -9.08 -3.51
N GLN A 46 -2.01 -10.16 -2.75
CA GLN A 46 -2.87 -11.27 -3.18
C GLN A 46 -4.35 -10.90 -3.14
N VAL A 47 -4.79 -10.17 -2.12
CA VAL A 47 -6.17 -9.65 -2.02
C VAL A 47 -6.51 -8.77 -3.22
N LEU A 48 -5.54 -7.96 -3.66
CA LEU A 48 -5.73 -6.97 -4.72
C LEU A 48 -5.38 -7.49 -6.12
N GLY A 49 -4.79 -8.68 -6.25
CA GLY A 49 -4.28 -9.20 -7.53
C GLY A 49 -3.15 -8.34 -8.11
N THR A 50 -2.28 -7.82 -7.25
CA THR A 50 -1.23 -6.84 -7.59
C THR A 50 0.19 -7.35 -7.34
N GLU A 51 0.38 -8.66 -7.30
CA GLU A 51 1.65 -9.33 -6.98
C GLU A 51 2.80 -8.93 -7.91
N ARG A 52 2.47 -8.59 -9.17
CA ARG A 52 3.46 -8.16 -10.18
C ARG A 52 3.68 -6.65 -10.21
N ALA A 53 2.70 -5.87 -9.77
CA ALA A 53 2.74 -4.42 -9.78
C ALA A 53 1.74 -3.88 -8.75
N HIS A 54 2.24 -3.31 -7.65
CA HIS A 54 1.38 -2.87 -6.55
C HIS A 54 1.03 -1.38 -6.59
N LEU A 55 2.03 -0.52 -6.82
CA LEU A 55 1.87 0.93 -6.70
C LEU A 55 0.93 1.54 -7.75
N ASN A 56 1.13 1.24 -9.03
CA ASN A 56 0.34 1.88 -10.09
C ASN A 56 -1.13 1.43 -10.07
N PRO A 57 -1.46 0.12 -9.95
CA PRO A 57 -2.87 -0.29 -9.91
C PRO A 57 -3.64 0.31 -8.74
N VAL A 58 -3.03 0.37 -7.54
CA VAL A 58 -3.66 1.03 -6.38
C VAL A 58 -3.84 2.53 -6.63
N ARG A 59 -2.84 3.20 -7.20
CA ARG A 59 -2.92 4.63 -7.56
C ARG A 59 -4.02 4.91 -8.58
N GLU A 60 -4.14 4.06 -9.61
CA GLU A 60 -5.17 4.17 -10.65
C GLU A 60 -6.56 3.96 -10.06
N ALA A 61 -6.75 2.91 -9.26
CA ALA A 61 -8.02 2.63 -8.58
C ALA A 61 -8.47 3.77 -7.65
N LEU A 62 -7.55 4.39 -6.92
CA LEU A 62 -7.87 5.54 -6.05
C LEU A 62 -8.20 6.83 -6.82
N ARG A 63 -7.90 6.90 -8.12
CA ARG A 63 -8.13 8.07 -8.98
C ARG A 63 -9.25 7.87 -10.00
N ALA A 64 -9.65 6.64 -10.25
CA ALA A 64 -10.77 6.29 -11.12
C ALA A 64 -12.09 6.87 -10.58
N ASP A 65 -13.08 7.00 -11.46
CA ASP A 65 -14.47 7.32 -11.15
C ASP A 65 -14.62 8.54 -10.21
N ASP A 66 -13.99 9.65 -10.57
CA ASP A 66 -13.92 10.87 -9.75
C ASP A 66 -13.50 10.61 -8.31
N ARG A 67 -12.54 9.68 -8.13
CA ARG A 67 -12.01 9.28 -6.82
C ARG A 67 -13.07 8.63 -5.91
N ALA A 68 -14.09 7.96 -6.46
CA ALA A 68 -15.16 7.34 -5.67
C ALA A 68 -14.64 6.42 -4.54
N LEU A 69 -13.65 5.55 -4.83
CA LEU A 69 -13.03 4.69 -3.83
C LEU A 69 -12.36 5.51 -2.72
N HIS A 70 -11.63 6.56 -3.08
CA HIS A 70 -10.99 7.44 -2.11
C HIS A 70 -12.02 8.13 -1.20
N HIS A 71 -13.10 8.65 -1.76
CA HIS A 71 -14.18 9.26 -0.98
C HIS A 71 -14.84 8.26 -0.03
N ARG A 72 -15.07 7.02 -0.49
CA ARG A 72 -15.58 5.95 0.38
C ARG A 72 -14.63 5.62 1.54
N LEU A 73 -13.32 5.57 1.28
CA LEU A 73 -12.31 5.35 2.32
C LEU A 73 -12.28 6.50 3.36
N LEU A 74 -12.52 7.74 2.93
CA LEU A 74 -12.66 8.87 3.85
C LEU A 74 -13.92 8.78 4.70
N SER A 75 -15.06 8.35 4.14
CA SER A 75 -16.29 8.09 4.90
C SER A 75 -16.06 7.02 5.98
N ILE A 76 -15.45 5.89 5.59
CA ILE A 76 -15.12 4.81 6.53
C ILE A 76 -14.20 5.30 7.65
N ARG A 77 -13.21 6.15 7.34
CA ARG A 77 -12.32 6.75 8.34
C ARG A 77 -13.12 7.57 9.37
N GLU A 78 -14.03 8.40 8.88
CA GLU A 78 -14.87 9.27 9.71
C GLU A 78 -15.83 8.45 10.59
N GLU A 79 -16.52 7.47 10.00
CA GLU A 79 -17.41 6.54 10.72
C GLU A 79 -16.68 5.74 11.79
N ALA A 80 -15.41 5.38 11.56
CA ALA A 80 -14.56 4.69 12.53
C ALA A 80 -13.98 5.62 13.61
N GLY A 81 -14.25 6.93 13.57
CA GLY A 81 -13.71 7.91 14.52
C GLY A 81 -12.18 8.06 14.45
N LEU A 82 -11.58 7.77 13.29
CA LEU A 82 -10.13 7.84 13.10
C LEU A 82 -9.69 9.28 12.78
N PRO A 83 -8.51 9.71 13.29
CA PRO A 83 -8.06 11.08 13.12
C PRO A 83 -7.53 11.34 11.70
N GLU A 84 -7.53 12.60 11.26
CA GLU A 84 -7.25 12.98 9.86
C GLU A 84 -5.82 12.66 9.39
N GLU A 85 -4.88 12.49 10.32
CA GLU A 85 -3.52 12.05 10.05
C GLU A 85 -3.49 10.66 9.40
N ILE A 86 -4.50 9.83 9.70
CA ILE A 86 -4.70 8.55 9.02
C ILE A 86 -5.20 8.83 7.59
N SER A 87 -4.33 8.55 6.63
CA SER A 87 -4.63 8.74 5.23
C SER A 87 -5.66 7.72 4.74
N ALA A 88 -6.43 8.09 3.71
CA ALA A 88 -7.29 7.13 3.00
C ALA A 88 -6.49 5.90 2.50
N LEU A 89 -5.22 6.09 2.15
CA LEU A 89 -4.30 5.03 1.76
C LEU A 89 -4.03 4.04 2.90
N ARG A 90 -3.88 4.52 4.14
CA ARG A 90 -3.74 3.63 5.32
C ARG A 90 -5.02 2.89 5.65
N VAL A 91 -6.18 3.55 5.52
CA VAL A 91 -7.48 2.88 5.66
C VAL A 91 -7.61 1.76 4.64
N PHE A 92 -7.25 2.03 3.38
CA PHE A 92 -7.22 1.03 2.31
C PHE A 92 -6.34 -0.16 2.66
N ASP A 93 -5.09 0.08 3.07
CA ASP A 93 -4.15 -1.00 3.40
C ASP A 93 -4.68 -1.89 4.54
N VAL A 94 -5.25 -1.28 5.59
CA VAL A 94 -5.81 -2.02 6.74
C VAL A 94 -7.01 -2.86 6.32
N ILE A 95 -7.94 -2.31 5.53
CA ILE A 95 -9.12 -3.05 5.06
C ILE A 95 -8.68 -4.22 4.17
N ALA A 96 -7.78 -3.99 3.22
CA ALA A 96 -7.27 -5.04 2.34
C ALA A 96 -6.57 -6.15 3.14
N TRP A 97 -5.75 -5.78 4.13
CA TRP A 97 -5.07 -6.74 4.97
C TRP A 97 -6.04 -7.56 5.84
N MET A 98 -7.01 -6.90 6.49
CA MET A 98 -8.03 -7.55 7.32
C MET A 98 -8.90 -8.52 6.50
N ASP A 99 -9.31 -8.13 5.30
CA ASP A 99 -10.03 -9.01 4.37
C ASP A 99 -9.19 -10.23 3.99
N GLY A 100 -7.91 -10.04 3.68
CA GLY A 100 -6.99 -11.15 3.40
C GLY A 100 -6.81 -12.10 4.58
N LYS A 101 -6.65 -11.57 5.80
CA LYS A 101 -6.57 -12.38 7.02
C LYS A 101 -7.85 -13.16 7.30
N ASN A 102 -9.02 -12.54 7.11
CA ASN A 102 -10.31 -13.23 7.24
C ASN A 102 -10.49 -14.35 6.20
N ARG A 103 -9.82 -14.27 5.05
CA ARG A 103 -9.77 -15.31 4.02
C ARG A 103 -8.69 -16.38 4.26
N GLY A 104 -7.93 -16.31 5.37
CA GLY A 104 -6.85 -17.25 5.69
C GLY A 104 -5.56 -17.04 4.89
N LEU A 105 -5.36 -15.85 4.29
CA LEU A 105 -4.13 -15.54 3.57
C LEU A 105 -2.98 -15.27 4.55
N GLY A 106 -1.76 -15.67 4.16
CA GLY A 106 -0.52 -15.49 4.94
C GLY A 106 -0.22 -16.58 5.98
N GLU A 107 -1.15 -17.51 6.27
CA GLU A 107 -0.91 -18.60 7.24
C GLU A 107 -0.05 -19.74 6.69
N ARG A 108 0.04 -19.87 5.35
CA ARG A 108 0.87 -20.89 4.70
C ARG A 108 2.38 -20.56 4.67
N SER A 109 2.77 -19.31 4.84
CA SER A 109 4.17 -18.85 4.69
C SER A 109 5.02 -18.93 5.97
N ASP A 110 4.40 -19.17 7.13
CA ASP A 110 5.10 -19.25 8.42
C ASP A 110 5.48 -20.68 8.82
N GLN A 111 5.04 -21.71 8.08
CA GLN A 111 5.42 -23.13 8.31
C GLN A 111 6.64 -23.59 7.49
N GLU A 112 7.17 -22.76 6.59
CA GLU A 112 8.32 -23.11 5.73
C GLU A 112 9.54 -22.19 5.91
N ARG A 113 9.69 -21.53 7.08
CA ARG A 113 10.90 -20.76 7.41
C ARG A 113 11.57 -21.25 8.69
#